data_AF-E4Y5I9-F1
#
_entry.id   AF-E4Y5I9-F1
#
_cell.length_a   1.000
_cell.length_b   1.000
_cell.length_c   1.000
_cell.angle_alpha   90.00
_cell.angle_beta   90.00
_cell.angle_gamma   90.00
#
_symmetry.space_group_name_H-M   'P 1'
#
loop_
_entity.id
_entity.type
_entity.pdbx_description
1 polymer ?
#
loop_
_entity_poly.entity_id
_entity_poly.type
_entity_poly.pdbx_seq_one_letter_code
_entity_poly.pdbx_strand_id
1 'polypeptide(L)'
;MLPATFHDIFKREAFIPLLTNSKRPKNTKSYDRHRTLSRKQQKQWNKSLKLYRANREDYERDEREDEEKITILAYWSFVDPYIEQLTENCGGCWYTNDRNLEKMADAIVFDNTRSTTAQKDGDMPDFSSRNLDSQYWIWWPRESAAKGLNRKSKFNIVKDENNWDGCMNLTLSYRQDSDIIRPFGTIERVFEEQYFQTDNLHGKELMVNGHKSKNHTAWLVSNCNQTQGSIARWEFGKRLVDAGLKLDGFGKCFGNIIDSMSTDARLGSYKFYLAFENAFHCTDYISEKFWRNSLSTMTVPVVFGPEKEDVEKIAPKNSFIFAEDFETQKDLVDFLDYLDGNDTAYLQFHKWRNAAPEIEHKEYIHHRQG
;
A
#
# COMPACT_ATOMS: atom_id res chain seq x y z
N MET A 1 8.46 -21.16 -18.15
CA MET A 1 8.05 -19.79 -18.50
C MET A 1 6.93 -19.42 -17.53
N LEU A 2 7.06 -18.31 -16.79
CA LEU A 2 5.92 -17.76 -16.06
C LEU A 2 4.79 -17.57 -17.07
N PRO A 3 3.57 -18.09 -16.84
CA PRO A 3 2.48 -17.71 -17.71
C PRO A 3 2.39 -16.18 -17.62
N ALA A 4 2.39 -15.50 -18.77
CA ALA A 4 2.37 -14.04 -18.88
C ALA A 4 1.24 -13.40 -18.05
N THR A 5 0.26 -14.23 -17.68
CA THR A 5 -0.85 -13.99 -16.78
C THR A 5 -0.43 -13.38 -15.43
N PHE A 6 0.48 -13.93 -14.64
CA PHE A 6 0.67 -13.43 -13.25
C PHE A 6 1.16 -11.97 -13.18
N HIS A 7 2.03 -11.55 -14.09
CA HIS A 7 2.50 -10.19 -14.11
C HIS A 7 1.37 -9.19 -14.40
N ASP A 8 0.51 -9.49 -15.38
CA ASP A 8 -0.67 -8.68 -15.70
C ASP A 8 -1.75 -8.74 -14.60
N ILE A 9 -1.96 -9.92 -14.01
CA ILE A 9 -2.92 -10.16 -12.93
C ILE A 9 -2.64 -9.25 -11.72
N PHE A 10 -1.39 -9.22 -11.28
CA PHE A 10 -1.00 -8.56 -10.04
C PHE A 10 -0.57 -7.09 -10.22
N LYS A 11 -0.27 -6.65 -11.46
CA LYS A 11 0.01 -5.24 -11.78
C LYS A 11 -1.23 -4.39 -11.97
N ARG A 12 -2.33 -4.95 -12.47
CA ARG A 12 -3.54 -4.18 -12.81
C ARG A 12 -4.45 -4.05 -11.59
N GLU A 13 -5.20 -2.95 -11.51
CA GLU A 13 -6.05 -2.60 -10.37
C GLU A 13 -7.12 -3.65 -10.01
N ALA A 14 -7.31 -4.71 -10.80
CA ALA A 14 -8.22 -5.82 -10.53
C ALA A 14 -7.99 -6.49 -9.16
N PHE A 15 -6.76 -6.47 -8.64
CA PHE A 15 -6.45 -7.03 -7.32
C PHE A 15 -6.84 -6.09 -6.16
N ILE A 16 -7.19 -4.82 -6.42
CA ILE A 16 -7.32 -3.75 -5.42
C ILE A 16 -8.69 -3.70 -4.69
N PRO A 17 -9.87 -3.91 -5.32
CA PRO A 17 -11.16 -3.69 -4.64
C PRO A 17 -11.38 -4.59 -3.41
N LEU A 18 -10.76 -5.77 -3.39
CA LEU A 18 -10.89 -6.78 -2.35
C LEU A 18 -10.03 -6.51 -1.09
N LEU A 19 -9.09 -5.57 -1.16
CA LEU A 19 -8.04 -5.42 -0.15
C LEU A 19 -8.11 -4.14 0.68
N THR A 20 -8.88 -3.15 0.26
CA THR A 20 -8.95 -1.82 0.90
C THR A 20 -10.28 -1.53 1.59
N ASN A 21 -11.36 -2.26 1.27
CA ASN A 21 -12.71 -1.99 1.79
C ASN A 21 -13.12 -2.81 3.03
N SER A 22 -12.31 -3.76 3.51
CA SER A 22 -12.61 -4.41 4.78
C SER A 22 -12.27 -3.46 5.94
N LYS A 23 -13.28 -2.77 6.49
CA LYS A 23 -13.18 -2.01 7.75
C LYS A 23 -12.39 -2.84 8.76
N ARG A 24 -11.17 -2.41 9.08
CA ARG A 24 -10.32 -3.01 10.11
C ARG A 24 -11.11 -3.06 11.42
N PRO A 25 -11.54 -4.23 11.92
CA PRO A 25 -12.19 -4.27 13.23
C PRO A 25 -11.14 -3.89 14.27
N LYS A 26 -11.40 -2.82 15.03
CA LYS A 26 -10.58 -2.50 16.21
C LYS A 26 -10.74 -3.67 17.18
N ASN A 27 -9.64 -4.39 17.46
CA ASN A 27 -9.51 -5.58 18.32
C ASN A 27 -10.01 -6.92 17.74
N THR A 28 -9.17 -7.58 16.95
CA THR A 28 -9.32 -9.01 16.62
C THR A 28 -8.07 -9.80 17.02
N LYS A 29 -8.06 -10.31 18.25
CA LYS A 29 -7.33 -11.55 18.55
C LYS A 29 -8.08 -12.68 17.81
N SER A 30 -7.33 -13.56 17.16
CA SER A 30 -7.74 -14.72 16.34
C SER A 30 -9.21 -15.16 16.47
N TYR A 31 -9.88 -15.35 15.34
CA TYR A 31 -11.24 -15.89 15.24
C TYR A 31 -11.32 -17.29 15.88
N ASP A 32 -11.58 -17.32 17.18
CA ASP A 32 -12.13 -18.48 17.86
C ASP A 32 -13.61 -18.59 17.49
N ARG A 33 -14.10 -19.78 17.14
CA ARG A 33 -15.50 -20.07 16.80
C ARG A 33 -16.50 -19.81 17.95
N HIS A 34 -16.04 -19.20 19.04
CA HIS A 34 -16.74 -19.04 20.31
C HIS A 34 -16.76 -17.60 20.83
N ARG A 35 -17.00 -16.59 19.99
CA ARG A 35 -17.35 -15.23 20.48
C ARG A 35 -18.58 -14.66 19.78
N THR A 36 -19.49 -14.13 20.58
CA THR A 36 -20.75 -13.51 20.16
C THR A 36 -20.47 -12.27 19.32
N LEU A 37 -20.78 -12.32 18.02
CA LEU A 37 -20.70 -11.17 17.12
C LEU A 37 -21.73 -10.11 17.52
N SER A 38 -21.40 -8.82 17.38
CA SER A 38 -22.44 -7.79 17.47
C SER A 38 -23.44 -7.96 16.32
N ARG A 39 -24.68 -7.48 16.50
CA ARG A 39 -25.71 -7.55 15.45
C ARG A 39 -25.27 -6.94 14.11
N LYS A 40 -24.47 -5.86 14.15
CA LYS A 40 -23.91 -5.23 12.94
C LYS A 40 -22.90 -6.15 12.24
N GLN A 41 -22.01 -6.78 12.99
CA GLN A 41 -21.03 -7.72 12.47
C GLN A 41 -21.69 -8.99 11.91
N GLN A 42 -22.70 -9.53 12.58
CA GLN A 42 -23.46 -10.68 12.09
C GLN A 42 -24.17 -10.38 10.77
N LYS A 43 -24.77 -9.19 10.64
CA LYS A 43 -25.43 -8.77 9.39
C LYS A 43 -24.43 -8.65 8.23
N GLN A 44 -23.25 -8.09 8.49
CA GLN A 44 -22.18 -8.00 7.50
C GLN A 44 -21.70 -9.40 7.08
N TRP A 45 -21.39 -10.26 8.05
CA TRP A 45 -20.97 -11.65 7.81
C TRP A 45 -21.98 -12.40 6.92
N ASN A 46 -23.26 -12.33 7.25
CA ASN A 46 -24.30 -13.03 6.48
C ASN A 46 -24.40 -12.50 5.04
N LYS A 47 -24.14 -11.19 4.82
CA LYS A 47 -24.10 -10.61 3.48
C LYS A 47 -22.91 -11.16 2.68
N SER A 48 -21.72 -11.16 3.29
CA SER A 48 -20.50 -11.69 2.66
C SER A 48 -20.65 -13.19 2.34
N LEU A 49 -21.22 -13.98 3.25
CA LEU A 49 -21.46 -15.41 3.04
C LEU A 49 -22.45 -15.68 1.90
N LYS A 50 -23.48 -14.85 1.74
CA LYS A 50 -24.43 -14.97 0.62
C LYS A 50 -23.74 -14.69 -0.72
N LEU A 51 -22.92 -13.64 -0.79
CA LEU A 51 -22.17 -13.30 -2.00
C LEU A 51 -21.15 -14.40 -2.34
N TYR A 52 -20.41 -14.86 -1.33
CA TYR A 52 -19.48 -15.97 -1.45
C TYR A 52 -20.15 -17.21 -2.07
N ARG A 53 -21.31 -17.63 -1.58
CA ARG A 53 -22.01 -18.81 -2.12
C ARG A 53 -22.41 -18.64 -3.58
N ALA A 54 -22.96 -17.48 -3.93
CA ALA A 54 -23.32 -17.18 -5.32
C ALA A 54 -22.09 -17.24 -6.24
N ASN A 55 -21.04 -16.52 -5.88
CA ASN A 55 -19.80 -16.50 -6.67
C ASN A 55 -19.10 -17.87 -6.69
N ARG A 56 -19.29 -18.70 -5.65
CA ARG A 56 -18.77 -20.06 -5.59
C ARG A 56 -19.46 -20.98 -6.59
N GLU A 57 -20.78 -20.86 -6.73
CA GLU A 57 -21.53 -21.56 -7.76
C GLU A 57 -21.10 -21.12 -9.17
N ASP A 58 -20.84 -19.83 -9.36
CA ASP A 58 -20.30 -19.31 -10.64
C ASP A 58 -18.90 -19.85 -10.91
N TYR A 59 -18.01 -19.86 -9.91
CA TYR A 59 -16.70 -20.49 -10.00
C TYR A 59 -16.83 -21.98 -10.38
N GLU A 60 -17.73 -22.74 -9.76
CA GLU A 60 -17.84 -24.17 -10.03
C GLU A 60 -18.37 -24.48 -11.44
N ARG A 61 -19.21 -23.61 -11.98
CA ARG A 61 -19.75 -23.71 -13.35
C ARG A 61 -18.83 -23.13 -14.42
N ASP A 62 -17.73 -22.51 -14.02
CA ASP A 62 -16.79 -21.90 -14.93
C ASP A 62 -15.93 -22.95 -15.63
N GLU A 63 -16.34 -23.27 -16.86
CA GLU A 63 -15.74 -24.22 -17.79
C GLU A 63 -15.27 -23.52 -19.09
N ARG A 64 -14.84 -22.24 -19.03
CA ARG A 64 -14.41 -21.50 -20.23
C ARG A 64 -13.43 -22.34 -21.09
N GLU A 65 -13.83 -22.60 -22.33
CA GLU A 65 -13.03 -23.36 -23.31
C GLU A 65 -11.92 -22.48 -23.94
N ASP A 66 -12.15 -21.17 -24.03
CA ASP A 66 -11.28 -20.21 -24.72
C ASP A 66 -10.25 -19.52 -23.79
N GLU A 67 -10.40 -19.64 -22.46
CA GLU A 67 -9.51 -19.00 -21.48
C GLU A 67 -9.21 -19.94 -20.31
N GLU A 68 -7.92 -20.11 -19.99
CA GLU A 68 -7.49 -20.91 -18.83
C GLU A 68 -8.03 -20.31 -17.53
N LYS A 69 -8.69 -21.15 -16.72
CA LYS A 69 -9.19 -20.77 -15.41
C LYS A 69 -8.05 -20.77 -14.39
N ILE A 70 -7.71 -19.58 -13.90
CA ILE A 70 -6.62 -19.40 -12.93
C ILE A 70 -7.20 -19.11 -11.56
N THR A 71 -6.83 -19.90 -10.57
CA THR A 71 -7.28 -19.76 -9.18
C THR A 71 -6.15 -19.27 -8.29
N ILE A 72 -6.35 -18.11 -7.68
CA ILE A 72 -5.38 -17.47 -6.78
C ILE A 72 -5.94 -17.47 -5.36
N LEU A 73 -5.23 -18.14 -4.46
CA LEU A 73 -5.57 -18.23 -3.05
C LEU A 73 -4.81 -17.20 -2.21
N ALA A 74 -5.56 -16.33 -1.55
CA ALA A 74 -5.12 -15.44 -0.50
C ALA A 74 -4.92 -16.17 0.83
N TYR A 75 -3.68 -16.45 1.22
CA TYR A 75 -3.37 -17.23 2.42
C TYR A 75 -3.26 -16.36 3.70
N TRP A 76 -4.34 -15.71 4.12
CA TRP A 76 -4.39 -14.95 5.39
C TRP A 76 -5.75 -15.00 6.11
N SER A 77 -5.75 -14.93 7.45
CA SER A 77 -6.87 -15.39 8.30
C SER A 77 -7.79 -14.29 8.87
N PHE A 78 -8.20 -13.25 8.14
CA PHE A 78 -8.94 -12.11 8.78
C PHE A 78 -10.09 -11.49 7.96
N VAL A 79 -10.62 -12.19 6.98
CA VAL A 79 -11.69 -11.68 6.13
C VAL A 79 -12.86 -12.65 6.11
N ASP A 80 -14.06 -12.11 5.96
CA ASP A 80 -15.23 -12.89 5.57
C ASP A 80 -14.87 -13.75 4.35
N PRO A 81 -15.46 -14.96 4.19
CA PRO A 81 -15.18 -15.79 3.02
C PRO A 81 -15.55 -15.02 1.74
N TYR A 82 -14.67 -15.08 0.75
CA TYR A 82 -14.90 -14.49 -0.57
C TYR A 82 -14.28 -15.36 -1.66
N ILE A 83 -14.91 -15.32 -2.82
CA ILE A 83 -14.41 -15.81 -4.09
C ILE A 83 -14.97 -14.86 -5.14
N GLU A 84 -14.12 -14.28 -5.96
CA GLU A 84 -14.52 -13.27 -6.92
C GLU A 84 -13.72 -13.47 -8.20
N GLN A 85 -14.39 -13.32 -9.34
CA GLN A 85 -13.73 -13.24 -10.63
C GLN A 85 -13.05 -11.87 -10.73
N LEU A 86 -11.77 -11.85 -11.10
CA LEU A 86 -11.07 -10.58 -11.35
C LEU A 86 -11.57 -9.97 -12.67
N THR A 87 -11.36 -8.66 -12.85
CA THR A 87 -11.92 -7.92 -14.01
C THR A 87 -11.52 -8.55 -15.35
N GLU A 88 -12.29 -8.28 -16.41
CA GLU A 88 -12.12 -8.86 -17.76
C GLU A 88 -10.68 -8.77 -18.31
N ASN A 89 -9.90 -7.78 -17.86
CA ASN A 89 -8.49 -7.62 -18.22
C ASN A 89 -7.56 -8.72 -17.70
N CYS A 90 -8.04 -9.57 -16.80
CA CYS A 90 -7.37 -10.76 -16.26
C CYS A 90 -7.71 -12.03 -17.06
N GLY A 91 -8.77 -12.00 -17.87
CA GLY A 91 -9.41 -13.20 -18.39
C GLY A 91 -10.02 -14.06 -17.27
N GLY A 92 -9.76 -15.36 -17.31
CA GLY A 92 -10.38 -16.37 -16.47
C GLY A 92 -9.95 -16.49 -15.00
N CYS A 93 -9.48 -15.41 -14.39
CA CYS A 93 -8.93 -15.41 -13.04
C CYS A 93 -9.99 -15.37 -11.93
N TRP A 94 -9.77 -16.16 -10.89
CA TRP A 94 -10.51 -16.15 -9.64
C TRP A 94 -9.60 -15.87 -8.46
N TYR A 95 -10.06 -15.00 -7.57
CA TYR A 95 -9.37 -14.68 -6.33
C TYR A 95 -10.22 -15.03 -5.12
N THR A 96 -9.63 -15.72 -4.15
CA THR A 96 -10.37 -16.29 -3.02
C THR A 96 -9.53 -16.40 -1.76
N ASN A 97 -10.17 -16.40 -0.59
CA ASN A 97 -9.58 -16.87 0.66
C ASN A 97 -10.13 -18.24 1.12
N ASP A 98 -10.86 -18.96 0.25
CA ASP A 98 -11.37 -20.30 0.55
C ASP A 98 -10.24 -21.34 0.51
N ARG A 99 -9.83 -21.77 1.69
CA ARG A 99 -8.74 -22.73 1.85
C ARG A 99 -9.10 -24.14 1.40
N ASN A 100 -10.36 -24.46 1.15
CA ASN A 100 -10.73 -25.74 0.54
C ASN A 100 -10.18 -25.87 -0.89
N LEU A 101 -9.77 -24.75 -1.50
CA LEU A 101 -9.17 -24.71 -2.84
C LEU A 101 -7.65 -24.75 -2.82
N GLU A 102 -7.01 -24.87 -1.65
CA GLU A 102 -5.56 -24.83 -1.51
C GLU A 102 -4.85 -25.82 -2.43
N LYS A 103 -5.37 -27.05 -2.63
CA LYS A 103 -4.74 -28.04 -3.51
C LYS A 103 -4.99 -27.84 -5.00
N MET A 104 -6.00 -27.05 -5.35
CA MET A 104 -6.40 -26.79 -6.74
C MET A 104 -5.97 -25.39 -7.21
N ALA A 105 -5.52 -24.52 -6.29
CA ALA A 105 -5.09 -23.17 -6.63
C ALA A 105 -3.81 -23.22 -7.47
N ASP A 106 -3.76 -22.44 -8.55
CA ASP A 106 -2.58 -22.24 -9.39
C ASP A 106 -1.55 -21.34 -8.71
N ALA A 107 -2.00 -20.42 -7.86
CA ALA A 107 -1.13 -19.61 -7.02
C ALA A 107 -1.65 -19.44 -5.60
N ILE A 108 -0.73 -19.39 -4.63
CA ILE A 108 -1.00 -19.06 -3.23
C ILE A 108 -0.17 -17.83 -2.86
N VAL A 109 -0.83 -16.77 -2.43
CA VAL A 109 -0.20 -15.52 -2.03
C VAL A 109 -0.11 -15.43 -0.51
N PHE A 110 1.10 -15.27 -0.01
CA PHE A 110 1.41 -15.15 1.41
C PHE A 110 1.74 -13.70 1.79
N ASP A 111 0.82 -13.03 2.50
CA ASP A 111 0.99 -11.64 2.94
C ASP A 111 1.72 -11.56 4.29
N ASN A 112 2.97 -11.09 4.30
CA ASN A 112 3.80 -11.04 5.51
C ASN A 112 3.30 -10.09 6.62
N THR A 113 2.41 -9.14 6.31
CA THR A 113 1.90 -8.17 7.28
C THR A 113 0.66 -8.67 8.00
N ARG A 114 -0.16 -9.45 7.28
CA ARG A 114 -1.46 -9.95 7.72
C ARG A 114 -1.47 -11.44 8.05
N SER A 115 -0.53 -12.25 7.56
CA SER A 115 -0.37 -13.65 7.97
C SER A 115 0.34 -13.75 9.33
N THR A 116 1.38 -12.91 9.54
CA THR A 116 2.22 -12.94 10.76
C THR A 116 1.53 -12.47 12.04
N THR A 117 0.47 -11.65 11.96
CA THR A 117 -0.22 -11.09 13.15
C THR A 117 -1.29 -11.98 13.78
N ALA A 118 -1.55 -13.13 13.17
CA ALA A 118 -2.91 -13.41 12.78
C ALA A 118 -3.20 -14.91 12.78
N GLN A 119 -2.28 -15.68 12.22
CA GLN A 119 -2.31 -17.13 12.24
C GLN A 119 -1.87 -17.62 13.62
N LYS A 120 -2.70 -18.49 14.23
CA LYS A 120 -2.27 -19.34 15.34
C LYS A 120 -1.25 -20.35 14.79
N ASP A 121 -0.38 -20.89 15.65
CA ASP A 121 0.50 -21.99 15.28
C ASP A 121 -0.30 -23.13 14.61
N GLY A 122 0.13 -23.61 13.44
CA GLY A 122 -0.51 -24.71 12.70
C GLY A 122 -1.51 -24.30 11.60
N ASP A 123 -1.70 -23.00 11.36
CA ASP A 123 -2.66 -22.48 10.36
C ASP A 123 -2.03 -22.24 8.97
N MET A 124 -0.93 -22.96 8.65
CA MET A 124 -0.15 -22.83 7.42
C MET A 124 -0.28 -24.07 6.54
N PRO A 125 -0.12 -23.94 5.20
CA PRO A 125 -0.18 -25.09 4.32
C PRO A 125 1.02 -25.99 4.60
N ASP A 126 0.77 -27.30 4.65
CA ASP A 126 1.84 -28.28 4.81
C ASP A 126 2.66 -28.34 3.52
N PHE A 127 3.93 -27.96 3.61
CA PHE A 127 4.88 -27.98 2.50
C PHE A 127 4.98 -29.34 1.80
N SER A 128 4.85 -30.44 2.55
CA SER A 128 4.93 -31.79 1.98
C SER A 128 3.76 -32.12 1.06
N SER A 129 2.66 -31.38 1.21
CA SER A 129 1.41 -31.56 0.46
C SER A 129 1.24 -30.54 -0.67
N ARG A 130 2.33 -29.84 -1.02
CA ARG A 130 2.38 -28.88 -2.11
C ARG A 130 2.35 -29.58 -3.46
N ASN A 131 1.59 -29.01 -4.40
CA ASN A 131 1.67 -29.42 -5.81
C ASN A 131 2.86 -28.71 -6.48
N LEU A 132 4.03 -29.37 -6.49
CA LEU A 132 5.28 -28.78 -6.99
C LEU A 132 5.29 -28.52 -8.50
N ASP A 133 4.48 -29.27 -9.26
CA ASP A 133 4.53 -29.25 -10.72
C ASP A 133 3.65 -28.14 -11.32
N SER A 134 2.67 -27.61 -10.58
CA SER A 134 1.71 -26.64 -11.11
C SER A 134 1.31 -25.48 -10.19
N GLN A 135 1.77 -25.43 -8.93
CA GLN A 135 1.36 -24.38 -7.98
C GLN A 135 2.49 -23.40 -7.61
N TYR A 136 2.24 -22.11 -7.83
CA TYR A 136 3.12 -21.01 -7.46
C TYR A 136 2.85 -20.52 -6.04
N TRP A 137 3.87 -20.46 -5.21
CA TRP A 137 3.83 -19.83 -3.89
C TRP A 137 4.48 -18.45 -3.99
N ILE A 138 3.70 -17.41 -3.71
CA ILE A 138 4.07 -16.03 -3.94
C ILE A 138 4.25 -15.31 -2.61
N TRP A 139 5.45 -14.83 -2.36
CA TRP A 139 5.79 -14.05 -1.19
C TRP A 139 5.38 -12.59 -1.38
N TRP A 140 4.47 -12.09 -0.53
CA TRP A 140 4.02 -10.71 -0.61
C TRP A 140 4.37 -9.89 0.64
N PRO A 141 5.57 -9.28 0.67
CA PRO A 141 5.91 -8.32 1.68
C PRO A 141 5.30 -6.95 1.37
N ARG A 142 4.20 -6.63 2.06
CA ARG A 142 3.45 -5.36 1.87
C ARG A 142 4.10 -4.16 2.53
N GLU A 143 4.97 -4.37 3.49
CA GLU A 143 5.62 -3.33 4.26
C GLU A 143 7.13 -3.58 4.27
N SER A 144 7.87 -2.59 4.78
CA SER A 144 9.33 -2.69 4.93
C SER A 144 9.77 -3.99 5.56
N ALA A 145 10.92 -4.51 5.12
CA ALA A 145 11.53 -5.73 5.67
C ALA A 145 11.77 -5.61 7.20
N ALA A 146 11.97 -4.39 7.72
CA ALA A 146 12.07 -4.12 9.14
C ALA A 146 10.79 -4.46 9.93
N LYS A 147 9.63 -4.49 9.27
CA LYS A 147 8.35 -4.77 9.90
C LYS A 147 8.17 -6.27 10.09
N GLY A 148 8.14 -6.70 11.35
CA GLY A 148 7.88 -8.08 11.71
C GLY A 148 9.12 -8.89 12.14
N LEU A 149 10.33 -8.35 11.97
CA LEU A 149 11.58 -9.00 12.40
C LEU A 149 11.56 -9.46 13.86
N ASN A 150 11.06 -8.60 14.75
CA ASN A 150 11.01 -8.85 16.20
C ASN A 150 9.78 -9.66 16.63
N ARG A 151 8.92 -10.10 15.69
CA ARG A 151 7.74 -10.89 16.04
C ARG A 151 8.14 -12.34 16.28
N LYS A 152 7.61 -12.93 17.34
CA LYS A 152 7.70 -14.37 17.64
C LYS A 152 6.74 -15.19 16.76
N SER A 153 6.58 -14.83 15.48
CA SER A 153 5.80 -15.64 14.54
C SER A 153 6.72 -16.72 13.98
N LYS A 154 6.24 -17.97 13.91
CA LYS A 154 6.91 -19.06 13.16
C LYS A 154 6.97 -18.75 11.66
N PHE A 155 6.14 -17.84 11.20
CA PHE A 155 6.12 -17.33 9.83
C PHE A 155 7.04 -16.11 9.70
N ASN A 156 8.30 -16.30 10.06
CA ASN A 156 9.33 -15.31 9.87
C ASN A 156 10.28 -15.85 8.80
N ILE A 157 10.03 -15.48 7.54
CA ILE A 157 10.89 -15.85 6.41
C ILE A 157 12.35 -15.45 6.65
N VAL A 158 12.59 -14.42 7.48
CA VAL A 158 13.93 -13.95 7.82
C VAL A 158 14.63 -14.85 8.84
N LYS A 159 13.87 -15.56 9.69
CA LYS A 159 14.44 -16.57 10.59
C LYS A 159 14.53 -17.95 9.92
N ASP A 160 13.71 -18.17 8.91
CA ASP A 160 13.67 -19.33 8.03
C ASP A 160 13.75 -20.71 8.72
N GLU A 161 13.25 -20.81 9.95
CA GLU A 161 13.36 -22.03 10.78
C GLU A 161 12.70 -23.27 10.13
N ASN A 162 11.89 -23.08 9.07
CA ASN A 162 11.20 -24.14 8.33
C ASN A 162 11.45 -24.08 6.80
N ASN A 163 12.50 -23.41 6.33
CA ASN A 163 12.82 -23.25 4.91
C ASN A 163 11.66 -22.66 4.07
N TRP A 164 10.97 -21.67 4.64
CA TRP A 164 9.94 -20.89 3.94
C TRP A 164 10.51 -20.14 2.74
N ASP A 165 11.74 -19.65 2.82
CA ASP A 165 12.39 -18.91 1.74
C ASP A 165 12.55 -19.79 0.50
N GLY A 166 13.13 -20.99 0.67
CA GLY A 166 13.28 -21.98 -0.39
C GLY A 166 11.95 -22.54 -0.95
N CYS A 167 10.82 -22.21 -0.34
CA CYS A 167 9.49 -22.64 -0.80
C CYS A 167 8.77 -21.59 -1.67
N MET A 168 9.24 -20.34 -1.73
CA MET A 168 8.60 -19.30 -2.53
C MET A 168 9.10 -19.35 -3.98
N ASN A 169 8.21 -19.29 -4.96
CA ASN A 169 8.60 -19.20 -6.37
C ASN A 169 8.78 -17.77 -6.84
N LEU A 170 7.97 -16.85 -6.30
CA LEU A 170 7.89 -15.48 -6.76
C LEU A 170 7.77 -14.53 -5.59
N THR A 171 8.25 -13.32 -5.79
CA THR A 171 8.04 -12.17 -4.91
C THR A 171 7.05 -11.20 -5.55
N LEU A 172 6.17 -10.64 -4.72
CA LEU A 172 5.24 -9.57 -5.05
C LEU A 172 5.52 -8.41 -4.09
N SER A 173 6.19 -7.33 -4.52
CA SER A 173 6.56 -6.25 -3.60
C SER A 173 6.75 -4.90 -4.28
N TYR A 174 6.85 -3.83 -3.49
CA TYR A 174 7.21 -2.48 -3.96
C TYR A 174 8.65 -2.40 -4.46
N ARG A 175 9.50 -3.36 -4.04
CA ARG A 175 10.89 -3.50 -4.45
C ARG A 175 11.01 -3.61 -5.97
N GLN A 176 11.94 -2.86 -6.55
CA GLN A 176 12.15 -2.83 -7.99
C GLN A 176 12.82 -4.12 -8.53
N ASP A 177 13.41 -4.93 -7.64
CA ASP A 177 13.98 -6.25 -7.96
C ASP A 177 13.02 -7.41 -7.65
N SER A 178 11.75 -7.14 -7.38
CA SER A 178 10.74 -8.17 -7.20
C SER A 178 10.31 -8.79 -8.53
N ASP A 179 10.03 -10.09 -8.56
CA ASP A 179 9.50 -10.79 -9.75
C ASP A 179 8.21 -10.12 -10.26
N ILE A 180 7.39 -9.63 -9.33
CA ILE A 180 6.20 -8.86 -9.60
C ILE A 180 6.25 -7.56 -8.79
N ILE A 181 6.57 -6.47 -9.48
CA ILE A 181 6.63 -5.14 -8.88
C ILE A 181 5.21 -4.60 -8.66
N ARG A 182 4.92 -4.23 -7.41
CA ARG A 182 3.65 -3.64 -6.95
C ARG A 182 3.94 -2.38 -6.13
N PRO A 183 4.09 -1.22 -6.77
CA PRO A 183 4.36 0.04 -6.07
C PRO A 183 3.14 0.47 -5.24
N PHE A 184 3.36 1.36 -4.26
CA PHE A 184 2.27 1.94 -3.47
C PHE A 184 1.45 3.01 -4.22
N GLY A 185 2.02 3.55 -5.28
CA GLY A 185 1.39 4.52 -6.17
C GLY A 185 2.27 4.78 -7.38
N THR A 186 1.73 5.47 -8.37
CA THR A 186 2.44 5.87 -9.59
C THR A 186 2.02 7.27 -10.00
N ILE A 187 2.81 7.90 -10.87
CA ILE A 187 2.52 9.24 -11.39
C ILE A 187 1.21 9.22 -12.19
N GLU A 188 0.98 8.19 -12.99
CA GLU A 188 -0.22 8.00 -13.80
C GLU A 188 -1.46 8.00 -12.91
N ARG A 189 -1.42 7.28 -11.78
CA ARG A 189 -2.51 7.24 -10.83
C ARG A 189 -2.77 8.61 -10.19
N VAL A 190 -1.71 9.34 -9.85
CA VAL A 190 -1.88 10.71 -9.32
C VAL A 190 -2.54 11.61 -10.35
N PHE A 191 -2.16 11.47 -11.63
CA PHE A 191 -2.83 12.19 -12.70
C PHE A 191 -4.28 11.75 -12.88
N GLU A 192 -4.61 10.45 -12.92
CA GLU A 192 -5.99 9.97 -13.04
C GLU A 192 -6.89 10.45 -11.90
N GLU A 193 -6.39 10.43 -10.67
CA GLU A 193 -7.11 10.93 -9.48
C GLU A 193 -7.33 12.46 -9.56
N GLN A 194 -6.51 13.18 -10.33
CA GLN A 194 -6.54 14.65 -10.47
C GLN A 194 -7.11 15.16 -11.80
N TYR A 195 -7.19 14.32 -12.83
CA TYR A 195 -7.64 14.68 -14.18
C TYR A 195 -9.14 15.04 -14.24
N PHE A 196 -9.86 14.82 -13.14
CA PHE A 196 -11.22 15.31 -12.96
C PHE A 196 -11.30 16.75 -12.42
N GLN A 197 -10.16 17.40 -12.15
CA GLN A 197 -10.09 18.79 -11.73
C GLN A 197 -8.82 19.45 -12.28
N THR A 198 -8.91 20.11 -13.44
CA THR A 198 -8.76 21.58 -13.56
C THR A 198 -8.34 22.00 -14.97
N ASP A 199 -9.13 22.90 -15.57
CA ASP A 199 -8.55 23.91 -16.46
C ASP A 199 -7.45 24.66 -15.69
N ASN A 200 -6.30 24.90 -16.33
CA ASN A 200 -5.03 25.38 -15.72
C ASN A 200 -5.11 26.57 -14.72
N LEU A 201 -6.18 27.35 -14.71
CA LEU A 201 -6.41 28.42 -13.74
C LEU A 201 -6.98 27.92 -12.40
N HIS A 202 -7.87 26.93 -12.43
CA HIS A 202 -8.53 26.41 -11.23
C HIS A 202 -7.55 25.62 -10.35
N GLY A 203 -6.59 24.90 -10.95
CA GLY A 203 -5.62 24.08 -10.20
C GLY A 203 -4.66 24.94 -9.38
N LYS A 204 -4.18 26.06 -9.95
CA LYS A 204 -3.35 27.03 -9.24
C LYS A 204 -4.11 27.68 -8.08
N GLU A 205 -5.37 28.02 -8.29
CA GLU A 205 -6.22 28.60 -7.24
C GLU A 205 -6.48 27.62 -6.10
N LEU A 206 -6.75 26.34 -6.41
CA LEU A 206 -6.91 25.29 -5.40
C LEU A 206 -5.63 25.06 -4.59
N MET A 207 -4.44 25.12 -5.22
CA MET A 207 -3.17 24.93 -4.52
C MET A 207 -2.74 26.13 -3.68
N VAL A 208 -3.25 27.33 -3.93
CA VAL A 208 -2.94 28.51 -3.10
C VAL A 208 -4.04 28.76 -2.05
N ASN A 209 -5.31 28.69 -2.46
CA ASN A 209 -6.46 29.07 -1.65
C ASN A 209 -7.22 27.86 -1.06
N GLY A 210 -6.91 26.63 -1.49
CA GLY A 210 -7.54 25.41 -0.98
C GLY A 210 -6.99 24.96 0.37
N HIS A 211 -5.79 25.41 0.75
CA HIS A 211 -5.18 25.11 2.04
C HIS A 211 -5.71 26.06 3.11
N LYS A 212 -6.69 25.58 3.89
CA LYS A 212 -7.45 26.38 4.86
C LYS A 212 -7.00 26.19 6.30
N SER A 213 -6.01 25.34 6.55
CA SER A 213 -5.52 25.11 7.90
C SER A 213 -4.70 26.30 8.40
N LYS A 214 -4.74 26.54 9.71
CA LYS A 214 -3.89 27.54 10.37
C LYS A 214 -2.42 27.12 10.37
N ASN A 215 -2.18 25.82 10.54
CA ASN A 215 -0.85 25.23 10.45
C ASN A 215 -0.63 24.77 9.01
N HIS A 216 0.56 25.00 8.45
CA HIS A 216 0.84 24.68 7.05
C HIS A 216 1.21 23.20 6.82
N THR A 217 1.53 22.45 7.89
CA THR A 217 1.96 21.06 7.79
C THR A 217 1.03 20.10 8.52
N ALA A 218 0.77 18.92 7.92
CA ALA A 218 0.09 17.80 8.55
C ALA A 218 1.00 16.56 8.67
N TRP A 219 0.72 15.73 9.68
CA TRP A 219 1.38 14.42 9.82
C TRP A 219 0.46 13.35 10.42
N LEU A 220 0.24 12.27 9.68
CA LEU A 220 -0.61 11.16 10.13
C LEU A 220 0.22 9.95 10.56
N VAL A 221 0.22 9.66 11.86
CA VAL A 221 1.05 8.63 12.48
C VAL A 221 0.27 7.77 13.46
N SER A 222 0.31 6.45 13.24
CA SER A 222 -0.25 5.46 14.17
C SER A 222 0.75 4.40 14.67
N ASN A 223 2.02 4.50 14.26
CA ASN A 223 3.11 3.63 14.71
C ASN A 223 4.35 4.47 15.04
N CYS A 224 4.60 4.76 16.31
CA CYS A 224 5.71 5.64 16.74
C CYS A 224 6.89 4.88 17.39
N ASN A 225 6.76 3.56 17.60
CA ASN A 225 7.75 2.82 18.39
C ASN A 225 7.80 1.30 18.15
N GLN A 226 7.24 0.77 17.04
CA GLN A 226 7.25 -0.68 16.78
C GLN A 226 8.56 -1.19 16.14
N THR A 227 9.28 -0.31 15.47
CA THR A 227 10.55 -0.59 14.76
C THR A 227 11.56 0.52 15.03
N GLN A 228 12.85 0.24 14.86
CA GLN A 228 13.90 1.27 14.94
C GLN A 228 13.60 2.44 13.99
N GLY A 229 13.20 2.16 12.75
CA GLY A 229 12.78 3.20 11.81
C GLY A 229 11.60 4.04 12.33
N SER A 230 10.59 3.43 12.94
CA SER A 230 9.46 4.19 13.50
C SER A 230 9.85 5.07 14.68
N ILE A 231 10.85 4.66 15.47
CA ILE A 231 11.43 5.44 16.58
C ILE A 231 12.21 6.62 16.00
N ALA A 232 13.16 6.36 15.10
CA ALA A 232 13.98 7.39 14.44
C ALA A 232 13.09 8.45 13.77
N ARG A 233 12.06 8.01 13.04
CA ARG A 233 11.06 8.88 12.44
C ARG A 233 10.32 9.73 13.46
N TRP A 234 9.86 9.13 14.55
CA TRP A 234 9.15 9.84 15.61
C TRP A 234 10.02 10.91 16.26
N GLU A 235 11.28 10.56 16.57
CA GLU A 235 12.25 11.50 17.11
C GLU A 235 12.57 12.64 16.15
N PHE A 236 12.74 12.36 14.86
CA PHE A 236 12.97 13.40 13.85
C PHE A 236 11.80 14.38 13.77
N GLY A 237 10.56 13.89 13.72
CA GLY A 237 9.37 14.74 13.71
C GLY A 237 9.21 15.58 14.99
N LYS A 238 9.53 15.03 16.16
CA LYS A 238 9.55 15.81 17.41
C LYS A 238 10.55 16.96 17.35
N ARG A 239 11.77 16.71 16.86
CA ARG A 239 12.78 17.78 16.72
C ARG A 239 12.35 18.89 15.76
N LEU A 240 11.55 18.59 14.74
CA LEU A 240 10.95 19.64 13.89
C LEU A 240 9.94 20.48 14.66
N VAL A 241 9.09 19.86 15.47
CA VAL A 241 8.15 20.58 16.34
C VAL A 241 8.89 21.44 17.35
N ASP A 242 9.94 20.91 17.98
CA ASP A 242 10.80 21.65 18.92
C ASP A 242 11.51 22.82 18.23
N ALA A 243 11.84 22.68 16.93
CA ALA A 243 12.41 23.75 16.10
C ALA A 243 11.38 24.78 15.61
N GLY A 244 10.09 24.61 15.92
CA GLY A 244 9.02 25.58 15.64
C GLY A 244 8.08 25.20 14.50
N LEU A 245 8.11 23.96 13.99
CA LEU A 245 7.22 23.53 12.91
C LEU A 245 5.73 23.72 13.27
N LYS A 246 5.00 24.46 12.44
CA LYS A 246 3.53 24.59 12.54
C LYS A 246 2.86 23.32 12.01
N LEU A 247 2.62 22.38 12.92
CA LEU A 247 2.16 21.02 12.60
C LEU A 247 0.82 20.68 13.24
N ASP A 248 -0.08 20.08 12.46
CA ASP A 248 -1.20 19.30 12.99
C ASP A 248 -0.94 17.79 12.89
N GLY A 249 -0.92 17.14 14.05
CA GLY A 249 -0.71 15.69 14.17
C GLY A 249 -2.02 14.90 14.20
N PHE A 250 -2.06 13.80 13.45
CA PHE A 250 -3.20 12.88 13.34
C PHE A 250 -2.81 11.42 13.59
N GLY A 251 -3.77 10.61 13.98
CA GLY A 251 -3.59 9.18 14.24
C GLY A 251 -3.27 8.83 15.69
N LYS A 252 -2.99 7.55 15.94
CA LYS A 252 -2.87 7.00 17.30
C LYS A 252 -1.76 7.66 18.12
N CYS A 253 -0.64 8.05 17.50
CA CYS A 253 0.50 8.62 18.23
C CYS A 253 0.25 10.05 18.70
N PHE A 254 -0.73 10.75 18.11
CA PHE A 254 -1.16 12.09 18.52
C PHE A 254 -2.48 12.08 19.32
N GLY A 255 -3.09 10.92 19.55
CA GLY A 255 -4.43 10.84 20.17
C GLY A 255 -5.56 11.43 19.31
N ASN A 256 -5.28 11.85 18.08
CA ASN A 256 -6.20 12.56 17.18
C ASN A 256 -6.61 11.67 16.00
N ILE A 257 -7.48 10.69 16.24
CA ILE A 257 -7.86 9.70 15.22
C ILE A 257 -8.91 10.31 14.29
N ILE A 258 -8.56 10.43 12.99
CA ILE A 258 -9.49 10.83 11.93
C ILE A 258 -10.13 9.62 11.26
N ASP A 259 -11.36 9.79 10.77
CA ASP A 259 -12.04 8.75 10.00
C ASP A 259 -11.49 8.66 8.57
N SER A 260 -11.50 7.46 8.02
CA SER A 260 -11.03 7.13 6.68
C SER A 260 -11.73 7.93 5.59
N MET A 261 -13.04 8.18 5.71
CA MET A 261 -13.84 8.88 4.68
C MET A 261 -13.51 10.37 4.55
N SER A 262 -12.84 10.98 5.54
CA SER A 262 -12.48 12.40 5.53
C SER A 262 -10.98 12.64 5.55
N THR A 263 -10.16 11.59 5.45
CA THR A 263 -8.71 11.70 5.56
C THR A 263 -8.14 12.56 4.44
N ASP A 264 -8.48 12.28 3.19
CA ASP A 264 -7.88 12.98 2.04
C ASP A 264 -8.26 14.46 2.01
N ALA A 265 -9.54 14.77 2.24
CA ALA A 265 -10.04 16.14 2.34
C ALA A 265 -9.40 16.91 3.52
N ARG A 266 -9.13 16.23 4.64
CA ARG A 266 -8.43 16.85 5.77
C ARG A 266 -6.98 17.14 5.41
N LEU A 267 -6.26 16.16 4.85
CA LEU A 267 -4.84 16.32 4.51
C LEU A 267 -4.63 17.37 3.40
N GLY A 268 -5.52 17.44 2.42
CA GLY A 268 -5.45 18.46 1.37
C GLY A 268 -5.66 19.90 1.85
N SER A 269 -6.06 20.13 3.12
CA SER A 269 -6.15 21.48 3.69
C SER A 269 -4.81 22.08 4.14
N TYR A 270 -3.71 21.36 3.95
CA TYR A 270 -2.34 21.74 4.33
C TYR A 270 -1.45 21.90 3.09
N LYS A 271 -0.48 22.82 3.12
CA LYS A 271 0.52 22.95 2.04
C LYS A 271 1.49 21.77 2.03
N PHE A 272 1.87 21.28 3.21
CA PHE A 272 2.87 20.22 3.37
C PHE A 272 2.32 19.01 4.10
N TYR A 273 2.79 17.83 3.71
CA TYR A 273 2.58 16.60 4.45
C TYR A 273 3.92 15.95 4.78
N LEU A 274 4.13 15.57 6.04
CA LEU A 274 5.31 14.81 6.44
C LEU A 274 5.17 13.35 5.97
N ALA A 275 5.68 13.07 4.77
CA ALA A 275 5.70 11.76 4.13
C ALA A 275 6.79 10.84 4.71
N PHE A 276 6.81 10.74 6.04
CA PHE A 276 7.90 10.11 6.77
C PHE A 276 7.67 8.61 6.96
N GLU A 277 8.60 7.80 6.47
CA GLU A 277 8.48 6.35 6.46
C GLU A 277 8.84 5.68 7.79
N ASN A 278 8.18 4.56 8.06
CA ASN A 278 8.35 3.81 9.32
C ASN A 278 9.58 2.90 9.32
N ALA A 279 10.40 2.97 8.28
CA ALA A 279 11.65 2.26 8.10
C ALA A 279 12.70 3.24 7.58
N PHE A 280 13.94 3.05 8.03
CA PHE A 280 15.05 3.95 7.74
C PHE A 280 15.97 3.29 6.72
N HIS A 281 16.22 3.99 5.61
CA HIS A 281 16.99 3.60 4.44
C HIS A 281 16.64 2.19 3.91
N CYS A 282 15.34 1.88 3.89
CA CYS A 282 14.84 0.67 3.24
C CYS A 282 14.66 0.96 1.74
N THR A 283 15.43 0.25 0.92
CA THR A 283 15.47 0.47 -0.52
C THR A 283 14.07 0.34 -1.15
N ASP A 284 13.74 1.28 -2.03
CA ASP A 284 12.47 1.44 -2.75
C ASP A 284 11.22 1.64 -1.87
N TYR A 285 11.34 1.74 -0.54
CA TYR A 285 10.17 1.80 0.36
C TYR A 285 9.55 3.21 0.41
N ILE A 286 8.72 3.52 -0.57
CA ILE A 286 7.99 4.79 -0.69
C ILE A 286 6.49 4.50 -0.77
N SER A 287 5.75 4.82 0.31
CA SER A 287 4.42 4.26 0.58
C SER A 287 3.24 5.18 0.21
N GLU A 288 2.04 4.84 0.70
CA GLU A 288 0.85 5.69 0.61
C GLU A 288 1.07 7.10 1.19
N LYS A 289 2.08 7.28 2.04
CA LYS A 289 2.43 8.58 2.63
C LYS A 289 2.88 9.57 1.56
N PHE A 290 3.74 9.13 0.64
CA PHE A 290 4.22 9.96 -0.46
C PHE A 290 3.12 10.13 -1.52
N TRP A 291 2.50 9.02 -1.92
CA TRP A 291 1.51 9.02 -3.01
C TRP A 291 0.15 9.58 -2.58
N ARG A 292 -0.67 8.74 -1.93
CA ARG A 292 -2.07 9.07 -1.62
C ARG A 292 -2.22 10.21 -0.61
N ASN A 293 -1.44 10.19 0.47
CA ASN A 293 -1.60 11.16 1.55
C ASN A 293 -0.96 12.52 1.22
N SER A 294 -0.04 12.58 0.23
CA SER A 294 0.61 13.83 -0.17
C SER A 294 0.30 14.27 -1.60
N LEU A 295 0.82 13.57 -2.61
CA LEU A 295 0.71 14.02 -4.00
C LEU A 295 -0.75 14.03 -4.49
N SER A 296 -1.54 12.99 -4.17
CA SER A 296 -2.97 12.90 -4.55
C SER A 296 -3.83 13.95 -3.84
N THR A 297 -3.47 14.36 -2.62
CA THR A 297 -4.16 15.41 -1.84
C THR A 297 -3.67 16.83 -2.15
N MET A 298 -2.87 17.00 -3.21
CA MET A 298 -2.30 18.29 -3.64
C MET A 298 -1.40 18.97 -2.60
N THR A 299 -0.78 18.22 -1.71
CA THR A 299 0.24 18.74 -0.78
C THR A 299 1.64 18.46 -1.32
N VAL A 300 2.64 19.21 -0.85
CA VAL A 300 4.05 18.90 -1.12
C VAL A 300 4.55 17.92 -0.06
N PRO A 301 5.01 16.71 -0.45
CA PRO A 301 5.60 15.76 0.48
C PRO A 301 6.95 16.26 1.00
N VAL A 302 7.09 16.30 2.32
CA VAL A 302 8.38 16.40 3.01
C VAL A 302 8.81 14.97 3.35
N VAL A 303 9.90 14.51 2.76
CA VAL A 303 10.30 13.09 2.74
C VAL A 303 11.41 12.83 3.74
N PHE A 304 11.26 11.77 4.53
CA PHE A 304 12.29 11.26 5.44
C PHE A 304 12.12 9.74 5.59
N GLY A 305 13.22 9.00 5.59
CA GLY A 305 13.20 7.54 5.72
C GLY A 305 13.79 6.81 4.52
N PRO A 306 13.30 6.95 3.28
CA PRO A 306 13.95 6.36 2.11
C PRO A 306 15.24 7.10 1.74
N GLU A 307 16.12 6.45 0.98
CA GLU A 307 17.26 7.11 0.32
C GLU A 307 16.76 8.08 -0.75
N LYS A 308 17.48 9.20 -0.95
CA LYS A 308 17.05 10.25 -1.88
C LYS A 308 16.94 9.73 -3.30
N GLU A 309 17.90 8.93 -3.73
CA GLU A 309 17.99 8.36 -5.06
C GLU A 309 16.79 7.46 -5.38
N ASP A 310 16.24 6.77 -4.38
CA ASP A 310 15.05 5.93 -4.58
C ASP A 310 13.80 6.78 -4.80
N VAL A 311 13.71 7.94 -4.14
CA VAL A 311 12.62 8.90 -4.35
C VAL A 311 12.75 9.54 -5.73
N GLU A 312 13.94 9.99 -6.11
CA GLU A 312 14.21 10.65 -7.40
C GLU A 312 13.94 9.74 -8.61
N LYS A 313 14.09 8.42 -8.47
CA LYS A 313 13.76 7.44 -9.52
C LYS A 313 12.28 7.43 -9.89
N ILE A 314 11.38 7.76 -8.95
CA ILE A 314 9.93 7.57 -9.12
C ILE A 314 9.12 8.85 -8.96
N ALA A 315 9.68 9.88 -8.33
CA ALA A 315 9.03 11.16 -8.12
C ALA A 315 9.18 12.06 -9.34
N PRO A 316 8.16 12.87 -9.70
CA PRO A 316 8.35 13.95 -10.64
C PRO A 316 9.46 14.91 -10.16
N LYS A 317 10.24 15.44 -11.10
CA LYS A 317 11.31 16.41 -10.76
C LYS A 317 10.73 17.60 -10.00
N ASN A 318 11.44 18.03 -8.95
CA ASN A 318 11.05 19.14 -8.08
C ASN A 318 9.66 18.98 -7.44
N SER A 319 9.18 17.75 -7.18
CA SER A 319 7.84 17.54 -6.59
C SER A 319 7.83 17.33 -5.07
N PHE A 320 9.00 17.32 -4.42
CA PHE A 320 9.13 16.95 -3.01
C PHE A 320 10.28 17.72 -2.34
N ILE A 321 10.25 17.77 -1.01
CA ILE A 321 11.30 18.33 -0.17
C ILE A 321 11.96 17.17 0.57
N PHE A 322 13.26 16.93 0.35
CA PHE A 322 13.98 15.89 1.06
C PHE A 322 14.51 16.43 2.39
N ALA A 323 14.07 15.86 3.52
CA ALA A 323 14.34 16.43 4.83
C ALA A 323 15.83 16.37 5.22
N GLU A 324 16.59 15.40 4.69
CA GLU A 324 18.02 15.25 4.98
C GLU A 324 18.92 16.12 4.09
N ASP A 325 18.35 16.94 3.18
CA ASP A 325 19.10 17.98 2.44
C ASP A 325 19.44 19.20 3.31
N PHE A 326 18.85 19.31 4.50
CA PHE A 326 18.99 20.45 5.41
C PHE A 326 19.98 20.14 6.54
N GLU A 327 20.87 21.09 6.84
CA GLU A 327 21.89 20.93 7.89
C GLU A 327 21.26 20.76 9.27
N THR A 328 20.18 21.49 9.56
CA THR A 328 19.46 21.42 10.83
C THR A 328 17.95 21.31 10.64
N GLN A 329 17.24 20.85 11.69
CA GLN A 329 15.77 20.88 11.70
C GLN A 329 15.21 22.29 11.56
N LYS A 330 15.93 23.30 12.07
CA LYS A 330 15.51 24.69 11.98
C LYS A 330 15.58 25.20 10.53
N ASP A 331 16.59 24.79 9.76
CA ASP A 331 16.69 25.17 8.35
C ASP A 331 15.54 24.61 7.52
N LEU A 332 15.14 23.36 7.79
CA LEU A 332 13.95 22.78 7.17
C LEU A 332 12.68 23.54 7.58
N VAL A 333 12.51 23.86 8.87
CA VAL A 333 11.35 24.64 9.33
C VAL A 333 11.29 26.02 8.68
N ASP A 334 12.42 26.73 8.62
CA ASP A 334 12.51 28.05 7.99
C ASP A 334 12.22 28.01 6.50
N PHE A 335 12.66 26.95 5.81
CA PHE A 335 12.33 26.73 4.41
C PHE A 335 10.82 26.50 4.19
N LEU A 336 10.18 25.72 5.06
CA LEU A 336 8.73 25.50 4.99
C LEU A 336 7.94 26.80 5.28
N ASP A 337 8.38 27.59 6.26
CA ASP A 337 7.79 28.91 6.57
C ASP A 337 7.97 29.90 5.40
N TYR A 338 9.14 29.90 4.74
CA TYR A 338 9.37 30.69 3.53
C TYR A 338 8.41 30.32 2.41
N LEU A 339 8.23 29.03 2.14
CA LEU A 339 7.31 28.56 1.11
C LEU A 339 5.84 28.84 1.49
N ASP A 340 5.48 28.75 2.77
CA ASP A 340 4.15 29.12 3.26
C ASP A 340 3.83 30.60 2.98
N GLY A 341 4.80 31.49 3.17
CA GLY A 341 4.69 32.92 2.89
C GLY A 341 4.94 33.35 1.43
N ASN A 342 5.34 32.43 0.54
CA ASN A 342 5.71 32.75 -0.83
C ASN A 342 5.11 31.77 -1.85
N ASP A 343 3.92 32.12 -2.34
CA ASP A 343 3.19 31.30 -3.31
C ASP A 343 3.95 31.07 -4.61
N THR A 344 4.80 32.02 -5.05
CA THR A 344 5.58 31.85 -6.28
C THR A 344 6.63 30.74 -6.14
N ALA A 345 7.28 30.68 -4.97
CA ALA A 345 8.23 29.63 -4.65
C ALA A 345 7.53 28.29 -4.38
N TYR A 346 6.44 28.30 -3.60
CA TYR A 346 5.63 27.12 -3.32
C TYR A 346 5.12 26.44 -4.60
N LEU A 347 4.57 27.23 -5.54
CA LEU A 347 4.04 26.69 -6.79
C LEU A 347 5.09 26.07 -7.72
N GLN A 348 6.40 26.29 -7.47
CA GLN A 348 7.44 25.55 -8.19
C GLN A 348 7.31 24.03 -7.95
N PHE A 349 6.90 23.62 -6.75
CA PHE A 349 6.72 22.20 -6.38
C PHE A 349 5.52 21.53 -7.04
N HIS A 350 4.69 22.31 -7.74
CA HIS A 350 3.50 21.81 -8.45
C HIS A 350 3.61 21.94 -9.97
N LYS A 351 4.70 22.51 -10.51
CA LYS A 351 4.87 22.70 -11.95
C LYS A 351 4.76 21.41 -12.76
N TRP A 352 5.25 20.30 -12.20
CA TRP A 352 5.21 18.98 -12.83
C TRP A 352 3.79 18.52 -13.15
N ARG A 353 2.77 19.05 -12.47
CA ARG A 353 1.35 18.72 -12.72
C ARG A 353 0.81 19.31 -14.03
N ASN A 354 1.52 20.29 -14.61
CA ASN A 354 1.16 20.88 -15.91
C ASN A 354 1.96 20.28 -17.08
N ALA A 355 2.96 19.46 -16.78
CA ALA A 355 3.59 18.65 -17.80
C ALA A 355 2.65 17.48 -18.07
N ALA A 356 2.26 17.25 -19.33
CA ALA A 356 1.80 15.92 -19.70
C ALA A 356 2.87 14.94 -19.20
N PRO A 357 2.51 13.84 -18.53
CA PRO A 357 3.51 12.83 -18.18
C PRO A 357 4.30 12.55 -19.46
N GLU A 358 5.63 12.71 -19.44
CA GLU A 358 6.45 12.12 -20.49
C GLU A 358 6.25 10.63 -20.33
N ILE A 359 5.26 10.10 -21.05
CA ILE A 359 4.92 8.68 -21.06
C ILE A 359 6.06 8.02 -21.83
N GLU A 360 7.21 7.84 -21.19
CA GLU A 360 7.98 6.63 -21.46
C GLU A 360 7.07 5.50 -20.99
N HIS A 361 6.22 5.04 -21.91
CA HIS A 361 5.95 3.63 -21.96
C HIS A 361 7.33 3.00 -22.01
N LYS A 362 7.84 2.55 -20.86
CA LYS A 362 8.48 1.25 -20.86
C LYS A 362 7.37 0.30 -21.29
N GLU A 363 7.11 0.28 -22.60
CA GLU A 363 6.70 -0.93 -23.26
C GLU A 363 7.69 -1.94 -22.72
N TYR A 364 7.20 -2.83 -21.86
CA TYR A 364 7.88 -4.08 -21.63
C TYR A 364 7.77 -4.79 -22.98
N ILE A 365 8.67 -4.42 -23.90
CA ILE A 365 8.67 -4.87 -25.28
C ILE A 365 8.62 -6.39 -25.22
N HIS A 366 7.51 -6.90 -25.72
CA HIS A 366 7.25 -8.30 -25.93
C HIS A 366 8.36 -8.91 -26.77
N HIS A 367 9.25 -9.69 -26.16
CA HIS A 367 9.86 -10.77 -26.90
C HIS A 367 8.86 -11.93 -26.97
N ARG A 368 7.89 -11.82 -27.88
CA ARG A 368 7.42 -13.02 -28.58
C ARG A 368 8.56 -13.40 -29.52
N GLN A 369 9.35 -14.41 -29.14
CA GLN A 369 10.08 -15.17 -30.14
C GLN A 369 9.27 -16.43 -30.46
N GLY A 370 9.21 -16.69 -31.77
CA GLY A 370 8.37 -17.66 -32.47
C GLY A 370 8.57 -19.11 -32.05
#